data_AF-A0A8H4VC16-F1
#
_entry.id   AF-A0A8H4VC16-F1
#
_cell.length_a   1.000
_cell.length_b   1.000
_cell.length_c   1.000
_cell.angle_alpha   90.00
_cell.angle_beta   90.00
_cell.angle_gamma   90.00
#
_symmetry.space_group_name_H-M   'P 1'
#
loop_
_entity.id
_entity.type
_entity.pdbx_description
1 polymer ?
#
loop_
_entity_poly.entity_id
_entity_poly.type
_entity_poly.pdbx_seq_one_letter_code
_entity_poly.pdbx_strand_id
1 'polypeptide(L)'
;MASAQASANSPQKSAKSYVPRYIDIGINLTDPMYSGIYNDKERHPDDVRAVIERANKVGCSKLIVTGSDIKSSWDALKMAEEHPNLYITAGIHPCNSLVFSEPNPLDPNEHLLDMTKSDDVLAELNNYIEETRINTPHLLVAFGEFGLDYDRLSLCNKTVQLHSFRKQLEIAASLSPQLPLFLHSRAAHDDFVSLLKEAFGDNLERLECGGVVHSFTGTYEEMMELTELGLRIGVNGCSLKTKENCDVVSKIPLRSIMLETDGPWCEVRPSHEGWKLLLAAKSAESGGSAPKEQQKQQKQQQQQQQQQQKQSKKPSKAEPQMPMRFKSVKKEQWTEGVMVKGRNEPCNIELIAQIVAIIHGVTVEEVCEAAWSNTIKLFGIEDEQPREKMGWYSDDFNYQKDATYAEEKDDMPGWDDKIPEEEEEGKFPEGKFPRVVDGYDISDYVDKDGVEIDQADRELEEEYLKEGFYEDYEDIDDSTLDDASQLDYPTTPAERRRRR
;
A
#
# COMPACT_ATOMS: atom_id res chain seq x y z
N MET A 1 -39.64 20.96 -61.78
CA MET A 1 -38.49 20.03 -61.62
C MET A 1 -37.93 20.26 -60.23
N ALA A 2 -37.98 19.23 -59.39
CA ALA A 2 -37.44 19.23 -58.04
C ALA A 2 -36.21 18.30 -58.00
N SER A 3 -35.11 18.73 -57.37
CA SER A 3 -34.15 17.83 -56.72
C SER A 3 -33.41 18.64 -55.64
N ALA A 4 -33.71 18.42 -54.37
CA ALA A 4 -33.16 17.39 -53.47
C ALA A 4 -31.73 17.73 -53.00
N GLN A 5 -31.64 18.43 -51.86
CA GLN A 5 -30.45 18.45 -50.99
C GLN A 5 -30.57 17.28 -50.01
N ALA A 6 -29.63 16.35 -50.07
CA ALA A 6 -29.52 15.24 -49.13
C ALA A 6 -28.77 15.71 -47.87
N SER A 7 -29.45 15.70 -46.73
CA SER A 7 -28.81 15.84 -45.41
C SER A 7 -28.21 14.48 -45.01
N ALA A 8 -26.89 14.41 -44.88
CA ALA A 8 -26.21 13.26 -44.32
C ALA A 8 -26.39 13.25 -42.79
N ASN A 9 -27.40 12.52 -42.31
CA ASN A 9 -27.52 12.16 -40.90
C ASN A 9 -26.53 11.03 -40.61
N SER A 10 -25.39 11.37 -40.00
CA SER A 10 -24.49 10.38 -39.42
C SER A 10 -25.06 9.96 -38.06
N PRO A 11 -25.23 8.67 -37.76
CA PRO A 11 -25.72 8.24 -36.46
C PRO A 11 -24.66 8.54 -35.40
N GLN A 12 -24.95 9.46 -34.49
CA GLN A 12 -24.20 9.61 -33.24
C GLN A 12 -24.26 8.28 -32.49
N LYS A 13 -23.16 7.54 -32.47
CA LYS A 13 -22.97 6.46 -31.49
C LYS A 13 -23.11 7.10 -30.11
N SER A 14 -24.11 6.71 -29.34
CA SER A 14 -24.16 7.03 -27.91
C SER A 14 -22.90 6.42 -27.29
N ALA A 15 -21.94 7.24 -26.88
CA ALA A 15 -20.79 6.78 -26.13
C ALA A 15 -21.32 6.09 -24.87
N LYS A 16 -21.10 4.78 -24.74
CA LYS A 16 -21.40 4.09 -23.49
C LYS A 16 -20.55 4.75 -22.41
N SER A 17 -21.15 5.12 -21.28
CA SER A 17 -20.42 5.62 -20.12
C SER A 17 -19.44 4.54 -19.67
N TYR A 18 -18.16 4.90 -19.55
CA TYR A 18 -17.15 4.02 -18.96
C TYR A 18 -17.58 3.60 -17.55
N VAL A 19 -17.38 2.32 -17.22
CA VAL A 19 -17.63 1.77 -15.88
C VAL A 19 -16.26 1.51 -15.28
N PRO A 20 -15.84 2.24 -14.25
CA PRO A 20 -14.55 2.04 -13.62
C PRO A 20 -14.37 0.63 -13.08
N ARG A 21 -13.15 0.12 -13.22
CA ARG A 21 -12.70 -1.13 -12.60
C ARG A 21 -11.42 -0.86 -11.82
N TYR A 22 -11.36 -1.38 -10.61
CA TYR A 22 -10.22 -1.21 -9.71
C TYR A 22 -9.79 -2.54 -9.12
N ILE A 23 -8.49 -2.63 -8.86
CA ILE A 23 -7.87 -3.60 -7.95
C ILE A 23 -7.21 -2.76 -6.86
N ASP A 24 -7.60 -2.99 -5.60
CA ASP A 24 -6.90 -2.40 -4.46
C ASP A 24 -5.71 -3.30 -4.13
N ILE A 25 -4.48 -2.84 -4.39
CA ILE A 25 -3.28 -3.66 -4.19
C ILE A 25 -2.86 -3.79 -2.73
N GLY A 26 -3.44 -2.99 -1.82
CA GLY A 26 -3.06 -2.95 -0.41
C GLY A 26 -4.25 -2.56 0.46
N ILE A 27 -4.91 -3.57 1.03
CA ILE A 27 -5.98 -3.38 2.00
C ILE A 27 -5.76 -4.26 3.24
N ASN A 28 -5.81 -3.68 4.43
CA ASN A 28 -5.58 -4.39 5.68
C ASN A 28 -6.89 -4.93 6.26
N LEU A 29 -7.64 -5.75 5.52
CA LEU A 29 -8.96 -6.25 5.95
C LEU A 29 -8.94 -7.07 7.24
N THR A 30 -7.78 -7.63 7.60
CA THR A 30 -7.55 -8.33 8.87
C THR A 30 -7.42 -7.39 10.07
N ASP A 31 -7.38 -6.06 9.85
CA ASP A 31 -7.33 -5.09 10.93
C ASP A 31 -8.60 -5.15 11.81
N PRO A 32 -8.46 -5.12 13.15
CA PRO A 32 -9.59 -5.21 14.07
C PRO A 32 -10.69 -4.17 13.84
N MET A 33 -10.39 -3.01 13.25
CA MET A 33 -11.38 -1.97 12.93
C MET A 33 -12.47 -2.45 11.97
N TYR A 34 -12.19 -3.44 11.11
CA TYR A 34 -13.19 -4.02 10.20
C TYR A 34 -14.08 -5.07 10.89
N SER A 35 -13.56 -5.73 11.93
CA SER A 35 -14.35 -6.55 12.86
C SER A 35 -15.09 -5.73 13.93
N GLY A 36 -15.02 -4.39 13.85
CA GLY A 36 -15.68 -3.46 14.75
C GLY A 36 -15.00 -3.27 16.11
N ILE A 37 -13.74 -3.68 16.23
CA ILE A 37 -12.92 -3.53 17.43
C ILE A 37 -12.03 -2.31 17.26
N TYR A 38 -12.12 -1.36 18.21
CA TYR A 38 -11.32 -0.14 18.23
C TYR A 38 -10.70 0.04 19.61
N ASN A 39 -9.36 0.10 19.67
CA ASN A 39 -8.61 0.19 20.94
C ASN A 39 -9.05 -0.91 21.92
N ASP A 40 -9.04 -2.15 21.45
CA ASP A 40 -9.44 -3.37 22.17
C ASP A 40 -10.88 -3.39 22.69
N LYS A 41 -11.75 -2.54 22.15
CA LYS A 41 -13.17 -2.45 22.52
C LYS A 41 -14.05 -2.67 21.30
N GLU A 42 -14.95 -3.64 21.38
CA GLU A 42 -16.02 -3.82 20.40
C GLU A 42 -16.95 -2.60 20.41
N ARG A 43 -17.18 -2.01 19.22
CA ARG A 43 -18.03 -0.83 19.02
C ARG A 43 -19.22 -1.12 18.10
N HIS A 44 -19.06 -2.06 17.20
CA HIS A 44 -20.11 -2.58 16.35
C HIS A 44 -19.78 -4.03 15.94
N PRO A 45 -20.75 -4.80 15.42
CA PRO A 45 -20.48 -6.12 14.87
C PRO A 45 -19.51 -6.07 13.68
N ASP A 46 -18.89 -7.19 13.36
CA ASP A 46 -18.12 -7.38 12.13
C ASP A 46 -18.91 -6.92 10.90
N ASP A 47 -18.28 -6.09 10.06
CA ASP A 47 -18.87 -5.62 8.80
C ASP A 47 -17.99 -5.81 7.57
N VAL A 48 -17.00 -6.72 7.62
CA VAL A 48 -16.05 -7.00 6.52
C VAL A 48 -16.80 -7.27 5.21
N ARG A 49 -17.85 -8.10 5.25
CA ARG A 49 -18.67 -8.40 4.08
C ARG A 49 -19.29 -7.12 3.48
N ALA A 50 -19.81 -6.23 4.33
CA ALA A 50 -20.42 -4.98 3.88
C ALA A 50 -19.36 -4.01 3.31
N VAL A 51 -18.13 -4.03 3.83
CA VAL A 51 -16.98 -3.30 3.28
C VAL A 51 -16.65 -3.78 1.87
N ILE A 52 -16.54 -5.10 1.67
CA ILE A 52 -16.28 -5.71 0.35
C ILE A 52 -17.43 -5.38 -0.63
N GLU A 53 -18.68 -5.44 -0.19
CA GLU A 53 -19.84 -5.08 -1.03
C GLU A 53 -19.82 -3.59 -1.44
N ARG A 54 -19.37 -2.69 -0.57
CA ARG A 54 -19.17 -1.26 -0.92
C ARG A 54 -18.05 -1.08 -1.93
N ALA A 55 -16.96 -1.83 -1.82
CA ALA A 55 -15.87 -1.85 -2.80
C ALA A 55 -16.38 -2.26 -4.19
N ASN A 56 -17.13 -3.37 -4.26
CA ASN A 56 -17.70 -3.86 -5.51
C ASN A 56 -18.65 -2.83 -6.16
N LYS A 57 -19.44 -2.08 -5.37
CA LYS A 57 -20.34 -1.02 -5.86
C LYS A 57 -19.64 0.16 -6.52
N VAL A 58 -18.34 0.36 -6.27
CA VAL A 58 -17.55 1.38 -6.99
C VAL A 58 -16.77 0.81 -8.17
N GLY A 59 -16.82 -0.51 -8.39
CA GLY A 59 -16.02 -1.20 -9.40
C GLY A 59 -14.70 -1.75 -8.87
N CYS A 60 -14.43 -1.64 -7.56
CA CYS A 60 -13.28 -2.29 -6.93
C CYS A 60 -13.60 -3.77 -6.73
N SER A 61 -13.21 -4.55 -7.74
CA SER A 61 -13.68 -5.93 -7.93
C SER A 61 -12.67 -6.97 -7.47
N LYS A 62 -11.44 -6.55 -7.15
CA LYS A 62 -10.38 -7.40 -6.61
C LYS A 62 -9.64 -6.64 -5.52
N LEU A 63 -9.29 -7.33 -4.45
CA LEU A 63 -8.65 -6.75 -3.27
C LEU A 63 -7.48 -7.65 -2.87
N ILE A 64 -6.30 -7.08 -2.66
CA ILE A 64 -5.14 -7.81 -2.15
C ILE A 64 -5.01 -7.48 -0.65
N VAL A 65 -5.30 -8.47 0.19
CA VAL A 65 -5.25 -8.37 1.64
C VAL A 65 -3.81 -8.54 2.11
N THR A 66 -3.31 -7.53 2.81
CA THR A 66 -1.90 -7.49 3.22
C THR A 66 -1.65 -8.39 4.43
N GLY A 67 -0.74 -9.35 4.28
CA GLY A 67 -0.12 -10.06 5.41
C GLY A 67 1.12 -9.31 5.89
N SER A 68 1.15 -8.91 7.17
CA SER A 68 2.25 -8.11 7.76
C SER A 68 3.06 -8.86 8.83
N ASP A 69 2.63 -10.06 9.18
CA ASP A 69 3.33 -11.06 9.98
C ASP A 69 2.73 -12.45 9.67
N ILE A 70 3.26 -13.52 10.26
CA ILE A 70 2.81 -14.89 10.00
C ILE A 70 1.34 -15.10 10.40
N LYS A 71 0.92 -14.52 11.53
CA LYS A 71 -0.46 -14.66 12.04
C LYS A 71 -1.45 -13.97 11.10
N SER A 72 -1.19 -12.71 10.76
CA SER A 72 -2.04 -11.92 9.87
C SER A 72 -2.04 -12.48 8.44
N SER A 73 -0.97 -13.13 8.00
CA SER A 73 -0.93 -13.86 6.73
C SER A 73 -1.92 -15.05 6.76
N TRP A 74 -1.93 -15.86 7.82
CA TRP A 74 -2.94 -16.91 8.00
C TRP A 74 -4.37 -16.37 8.08
N ASP A 75 -4.58 -15.27 8.81
CA ASP A 75 -5.90 -14.63 8.93
C ASP A 75 -6.37 -14.12 7.55
N ALA A 76 -5.47 -13.55 6.74
CA ALA A 76 -5.75 -13.10 5.38
C ALA A 76 -6.08 -14.28 4.46
N LEU A 77 -5.32 -15.38 4.55
CA LEU A 77 -5.59 -16.60 3.76
C LEU A 77 -6.98 -17.15 4.05
N LYS A 78 -7.32 -17.32 5.33
CA LYS A 78 -8.65 -17.78 5.73
C LYS A 78 -9.75 -16.87 5.18
N MET A 79 -9.57 -15.55 5.26
CA MET A 79 -10.52 -14.60 4.71
C MET A 79 -10.64 -14.73 3.18
N ALA A 80 -9.54 -14.94 2.47
CA ALA A 80 -9.54 -15.07 1.02
C ALA A 80 -10.19 -16.37 0.53
N GLU A 81 -10.10 -17.46 1.31
CA GLU A 81 -10.84 -18.70 1.02
C GLU A 81 -12.36 -18.51 1.09
N GLU A 82 -12.85 -17.60 1.93
CA GLU A 82 -14.27 -17.29 2.09
C GLU A 82 -14.80 -16.30 1.05
N HIS A 83 -13.90 -15.57 0.36
CA HIS A 83 -14.25 -14.47 -0.53
C HIS A 83 -13.48 -14.53 -1.87
N PRO A 84 -14.13 -14.92 -2.99
CA PRO A 84 -13.47 -15.26 -4.24
C PRO A 84 -12.80 -14.08 -4.97
N ASN A 85 -13.01 -12.85 -4.50
CA ASN A 85 -12.41 -11.64 -5.05
C ASN A 85 -11.24 -11.09 -4.21
N LEU A 86 -10.84 -11.83 -3.17
CA LEU A 86 -9.67 -11.50 -2.36
C LEU A 86 -8.46 -12.32 -2.81
N TYR A 87 -7.32 -11.68 -2.75
CA TYR A 87 -5.99 -12.25 -2.90
C TYR A 87 -5.19 -11.83 -1.67
N ILE A 88 -4.03 -12.44 -1.44
CA ILE A 88 -3.23 -12.16 -0.25
C ILE A 88 -1.77 -11.94 -0.60
N THR A 89 -1.10 -11.21 0.28
CA THR A 89 0.36 -11.21 0.39
C THR A 89 0.76 -11.96 1.66
N ALA A 90 2.01 -12.41 1.76
CA ALA A 90 2.58 -12.87 3.03
C ALA A 90 4.02 -12.43 3.22
N GLY A 91 4.36 -11.93 4.41
CA GLY A 91 5.66 -11.38 4.75
C GLY A 91 5.68 -10.87 6.19
N ILE A 92 6.84 -10.41 6.65
CA ILE A 92 7.01 -9.79 7.97
C ILE A 92 7.41 -8.33 7.80
N HIS A 93 6.48 -7.45 8.17
CA HIS A 93 6.62 -6.01 8.08
C HIS A 93 7.75 -5.49 8.99
N PRO A 94 8.46 -4.39 8.63
CA PRO A 94 9.50 -3.79 9.48
C PRO A 94 9.05 -3.56 10.93
N CYS A 95 7.82 -3.10 11.18
CA CYS A 95 7.33 -2.90 12.56
C CYS A 95 7.10 -4.20 13.34
N ASN A 96 6.91 -5.34 12.66
CA ASN A 96 6.69 -6.64 13.28
C ASN A 96 7.97 -7.48 13.36
N SER A 97 9.11 -6.90 12.96
CA SER A 97 10.39 -7.63 12.84
C SER A 97 11.09 -7.89 14.19
N LEU A 98 10.54 -7.43 15.32
CA LEU A 98 11.10 -7.76 16.64
C LEU A 98 11.13 -9.28 16.93
N VAL A 99 10.36 -10.08 16.20
CA VAL A 99 10.41 -11.55 16.27
C VAL A 99 11.80 -12.14 15.97
N PHE A 100 12.65 -11.40 15.25
CA PHE A 100 14.06 -11.77 14.94
C PHE A 100 15.05 -11.41 16.07
N SER A 101 14.56 -10.99 17.23
CA SER A 101 15.38 -10.37 18.27
C SER A 101 15.02 -10.81 19.69
N GLU A 102 15.87 -10.41 20.62
CA GLU A 102 15.64 -10.47 22.06
C GLU A 102 15.87 -9.08 22.69
N PRO A 103 15.18 -8.73 23.78
CA PRO A 103 15.47 -7.52 24.53
C PRO A 103 16.93 -7.48 25.00
N ASN A 104 17.58 -6.33 24.86
CA ASN A 104 18.94 -6.14 25.35
C ASN A 104 18.94 -6.19 26.90
N PRO A 105 19.72 -7.09 27.54
CA PRO A 105 19.78 -7.16 29.00
C PRO A 105 20.29 -5.89 29.69
N LEU A 106 21.00 -5.03 28.95
CA LEU A 106 21.59 -3.78 29.45
C LEU A 106 20.67 -2.56 29.22
N ASP A 107 19.80 -2.62 28.21
CA ASP A 107 18.79 -1.59 27.92
C ASP A 107 17.53 -2.26 27.37
N PRO A 108 16.48 -2.45 28.18
CA PRO A 108 15.24 -3.09 27.72
C PRO A 108 14.53 -2.37 26.56
N ASN A 109 14.89 -1.13 26.24
CA ASN A 109 14.35 -0.40 25.08
C ASN A 109 15.10 -0.70 23.79
N GLU A 110 16.22 -1.42 23.86
CA GLU A 110 16.98 -1.87 22.71
C GLU A 110 16.78 -3.37 22.50
N HIS A 111 16.82 -3.81 21.24
CA HIS A 111 16.72 -5.21 20.86
C HIS A 111 18.00 -5.65 20.13
N LEU A 112 18.51 -6.81 20.51
CA LEU A 112 19.67 -7.45 19.88
C LEU A 112 19.19 -8.59 18.98
N LEU A 113 19.87 -8.79 17.84
CA LEU A 113 19.58 -9.89 16.94
C LEU A 113 19.74 -11.24 17.66
N ASP A 114 18.76 -12.12 17.48
CA ASP A 114 18.84 -13.52 17.92
C ASP A 114 18.83 -14.41 16.69
N MET A 115 19.98 -14.99 16.36
CA MET A 115 20.14 -15.82 15.18
C MET A 115 19.36 -17.13 15.26
N THR A 116 19.16 -17.69 16.46
CA THR A 116 18.37 -18.94 16.60
C THR A 116 16.90 -18.65 16.36
N LYS A 117 16.36 -17.58 16.97
CA LYS A 117 15.00 -17.13 16.65
C LYS A 117 14.83 -16.75 15.19
N SER A 118 15.84 -16.12 14.61
CA SER A 118 15.82 -15.76 13.20
C SER A 118 15.68 -16.99 12.31
N ASP A 119 16.45 -18.05 12.58
CA ASP A 119 16.33 -19.31 11.85
C ASP A 119 14.94 -19.94 12.01
N ASP A 120 14.39 -19.95 13.22
CA ASP A 120 13.04 -20.48 13.49
C ASP A 120 11.93 -19.70 12.77
N VAL A 121 11.97 -18.36 12.83
CA VAL A 121 11.00 -17.48 12.15
C VAL A 121 11.08 -17.64 10.63
N LEU A 122 12.29 -17.74 10.07
CA LEU A 122 12.47 -17.94 8.64
C LEU A 122 12.00 -19.32 8.19
N ALA A 123 12.19 -20.36 9.00
CA ALA A 123 11.66 -21.68 8.73
C ALA A 123 10.12 -21.68 8.74
N GLU A 124 9.50 -21.00 9.71
CA GLU A 124 8.05 -20.87 9.78
C GLU A 124 7.48 -20.09 8.58
N LEU A 125 8.10 -18.96 8.20
CA LEU A 125 7.69 -18.17 7.04
C LEU A 125 7.84 -18.96 5.73
N ASN A 126 8.94 -19.69 5.54
CA ASN A 126 9.13 -20.55 4.37
C ASN A 126 8.07 -21.65 4.31
N ASN A 127 7.79 -22.31 5.42
CA ASN A 127 6.76 -23.35 5.49
C ASN A 127 5.38 -22.78 5.14
N TYR A 128 5.03 -21.59 5.65
CA TYR A 128 3.78 -20.90 5.31
C TYR A 128 3.68 -20.67 3.80
N ILE A 129 4.73 -20.11 3.18
CA ILE A 129 4.73 -19.78 1.76
C ILE A 129 4.55 -21.06 0.93
N GLU A 130 5.33 -22.10 1.20
CA GLU A 130 5.26 -23.36 0.46
C GLU A 130 3.90 -24.05 0.64
N GLU A 131 3.38 -24.12 1.87
CA GLU A 131 2.06 -24.70 2.14
C GLU A 131 0.95 -23.94 1.38
N THR A 132 0.98 -22.61 1.41
CA THR A 132 -0.01 -21.78 0.73
C THR A 132 0.08 -21.93 -0.79
N ARG A 133 1.29 -22.00 -1.34
CA ARG A 133 1.50 -22.22 -2.80
C ARG A 133 1.03 -23.59 -3.25
N ILE A 134 1.12 -24.61 -2.40
CA ILE A 134 0.64 -25.97 -2.71
C ILE A 134 -0.89 -26.02 -2.64
N ASN A 135 -1.48 -25.49 -1.58
CA ASN A 135 -2.90 -25.66 -1.30
C ASN A 135 -3.79 -24.66 -2.04
N THR A 136 -3.33 -23.41 -2.19
CA THR A 136 -4.10 -22.28 -2.72
C THR A 136 -3.25 -21.34 -3.59
N PRO A 137 -2.58 -21.84 -4.66
CA PRO A 137 -1.61 -21.07 -5.45
C PRO A 137 -2.15 -19.78 -6.09
N HIS A 138 -3.47 -19.69 -6.30
CA HIS A 138 -4.12 -18.53 -6.91
C HIS A 138 -4.44 -17.41 -5.91
N LEU A 139 -4.34 -17.67 -4.59
CA LEU A 139 -4.63 -16.68 -3.55
C LEU A 139 -3.37 -15.90 -3.16
N LEU A 140 -2.22 -16.57 -2.99
CA LEU A 140 -0.96 -15.90 -2.64
C LEU A 140 -0.31 -15.29 -3.89
N VAL A 141 -0.49 -13.98 -4.07
CA VAL A 141 -0.09 -13.29 -5.30
C VAL A 141 1.20 -12.49 -5.17
N ALA A 142 1.67 -12.26 -3.94
CA ALA A 142 2.91 -11.54 -3.68
C ALA A 142 3.58 -12.00 -2.39
N PHE A 143 4.91 -11.89 -2.36
CA PHE A 143 5.68 -12.00 -1.13
C PHE A 143 5.88 -10.58 -0.57
N GLY A 144 5.43 -10.34 0.65
CA GLY A 144 5.16 -9.00 1.20
C GLY A 144 4.02 -9.03 2.22
N GLU A 145 3.89 -8.09 3.12
CA GLU A 145 4.62 -6.83 3.15
C GLU A 145 5.92 -6.96 3.97
N PHE A 146 7.04 -6.57 3.36
CA PHE A 146 8.32 -6.49 4.06
C PHE A 146 9.21 -5.38 3.47
N GLY A 147 10.19 -4.91 4.23
CA GLY A 147 11.02 -3.77 3.86
C GLY A 147 11.51 -2.98 5.06
N LEU A 148 11.58 -1.65 4.96
CA LEU A 148 12.15 -0.77 5.98
C LEU A 148 11.26 0.44 6.30
N ASP A 149 11.03 0.74 7.58
CA ASP A 149 10.31 1.92 8.06
C ASP A 149 11.13 2.65 9.16
N TYR A 150 11.87 3.68 8.76
CA TYR A 150 12.69 4.48 9.67
C TYR A 150 11.91 5.56 10.42
N ASP A 151 10.62 5.76 10.11
CA ASP A 151 9.72 6.59 10.92
C ASP A 151 9.08 5.79 12.07
N ARG A 152 9.40 4.49 12.20
CA ARG A 152 8.87 3.58 13.23
C ARG A 152 9.96 2.83 14.00
N LEU A 153 11.13 3.46 14.16
CA LEU A 153 12.25 2.88 14.92
C LEU A 153 11.92 2.60 16.41
N SER A 154 10.90 3.25 16.96
CA SER A 154 10.38 2.95 18.30
C SER A 154 9.62 1.62 18.39
N LEU A 155 9.12 1.09 17.26
CA LEU A 155 8.46 -0.21 17.20
C LEU A 155 9.44 -1.33 16.89
N CYS A 156 10.43 -1.07 16.03
CA CYS A 156 11.50 -2.02 15.73
C CYS A 156 12.75 -1.25 15.31
N ASN A 157 13.87 -1.49 15.98
CA ASN A 157 15.10 -0.76 15.70
C ASN A 157 15.67 -1.07 14.31
N LYS A 158 16.53 -0.18 13.82
CA LYS A 158 17.10 -0.25 12.46
C LYS A 158 17.87 -1.55 12.21
N THR A 159 18.63 -2.02 13.19
CA THR A 159 19.44 -3.25 13.08
C THR A 159 18.55 -4.47 12.79
N VAL A 160 17.45 -4.61 13.53
CA VAL A 160 16.51 -5.72 13.36
C VAL A 160 15.74 -5.60 12.04
N GLN A 161 15.32 -4.39 11.65
CA GLN A 161 14.67 -4.18 10.34
C GLN A 161 15.57 -4.56 9.17
N LEU A 162 16.85 -4.13 9.19
CA LEU A 162 17.83 -4.46 8.14
C LEU A 162 18.08 -5.97 8.05
N HIS A 163 18.15 -6.66 9.19
CA HIS A 163 18.30 -8.11 9.23
C HIS A 163 17.07 -8.82 8.64
N SER A 164 15.88 -8.47 9.12
CA SER A 164 14.61 -9.01 8.62
C SER A 164 14.45 -8.80 7.12
N PHE A 165 14.72 -7.58 6.63
CA PHE A 165 14.60 -7.28 5.20
C PHE A 165 15.57 -8.12 4.37
N ARG A 166 16.86 -8.16 4.76
CA ARG A 166 17.85 -8.98 4.05
C ARG A 166 17.44 -10.46 4.00
N LYS A 167 17.00 -11.02 5.13
CA LYS A 167 16.63 -12.44 5.20
C LYS A 167 15.38 -12.79 4.39
N GLN A 168 14.40 -11.89 4.35
CA GLN A 168 13.24 -12.08 3.48
C GLN A 168 13.64 -11.95 2.00
N LEU A 169 14.54 -11.03 1.63
CA LEU A 169 15.07 -10.97 0.26
C LEU A 169 15.81 -12.26 -0.15
N GLU A 170 16.55 -12.89 0.76
CA GLU A 170 17.18 -14.20 0.53
C GLU A 170 16.12 -15.28 0.24
N ILE A 171 15.03 -15.33 1.02
CA ILE A 171 13.88 -16.22 0.74
C ILE A 171 13.32 -15.92 -0.65
N ALA A 172 12.99 -14.66 -0.92
CA ALA A 172 12.41 -14.23 -2.18
C ALA A 172 13.24 -14.66 -3.40
N ALA A 173 14.57 -14.51 -3.32
CA ALA A 173 15.50 -14.92 -4.37
C ALA A 173 15.59 -16.45 -4.54
N SER A 174 15.32 -17.22 -3.48
CA SER A 174 15.36 -18.68 -3.50
C SER A 174 14.07 -19.35 -4.01
N LEU A 175 12.94 -18.63 -4.03
CA LEU A 175 11.67 -19.17 -4.50
C LEU A 175 11.70 -19.48 -6.00
N SER A 176 11.14 -20.63 -6.38
CA SER A 176 10.98 -21.02 -7.79
C SER A 176 9.57 -21.57 -8.07
N PRO A 177 8.79 -20.96 -8.98
CA PRO A 177 8.98 -19.60 -9.50
C PRO A 177 9.01 -18.56 -8.37
N GLN A 178 9.67 -17.43 -8.60
CA GLN A 178 9.62 -16.29 -7.66
C GLN A 178 8.18 -15.76 -7.54
N LEU A 179 7.89 -15.12 -6.41
CA LEU A 179 6.68 -14.29 -6.26
C LEU A 179 7.04 -12.83 -6.53
N PRO A 180 6.13 -12.03 -7.10
CA PRO A 180 6.27 -10.57 -7.12
C PRO A 180 6.43 -10.03 -5.69
N LEU A 181 7.25 -8.99 -5.52
CA LEU A 181 7.47 -8.40 -4.20
C LEU A 181 6.46 -7.27 -3.91
N PHE A 182 5.90 -7.27 -2.72
CA PHE A 182 5.10 -6.17 -2.16
C PHE A 182 5.91 -5.51 -1.03
N LEU A 183 6.58 -4.40 -1.37
CA LEU A 183 7.69 -3.85 -0.60
C LEU A 183 7.31 -2.57 0.14
N HIS A 184 7.74 -2.45 1.39
CA HIS A 184 7.57 -1.26 2.21
C HIS A 184 8.88 -0.44 2.25
N SER A 185 8.79 0.86 1.98
CA SER A 185 9.91 1.78 2.19
C SER A 185 9.44 3.13 2.73
N ARG A 186 9.94 3.51 3.91
CA ARG A 186 9.69 4.82 4.52
C ARG A 186 10.96 5.37 5.16
N ALA A 187 11.38 6.55 4.70
CA ALA A 187 12.57 7.26 5.16
C ALA A 187 13.87 6.41 5.15
N ALA A 188 13.92 5.37 4.31
CA ALA A 188 14.93 4.32 4.34
C ALA A 188 15.49 3.96 2.95
N HIS A 189 15.30 4.82 1.95
CA HIS A 189 15.54 4.52 0.53
C HIS A 189 16.94 3.97 0.22
N ASP A 190 17.99 4.60 0.76
CA ASP A 190 19.37 4.20 0.46
C ASP A 190 19.67 2.75 0.87
N ASP A 191 19.34 2.40 2.12
CA ASP A 191 19.51 1.03 2.63
C ASP A 191 18.56 0.06 1.91
N PHE A 192 17.35 0.53 1.60
CA PHE A 192 16.34 -0.27 0.91
C PHE A 192 16.79 -0.72 -0.47
N VAL A 193 17.25 0.23 -1.31
CA VAL A 193 17.75 -0.06 -2.67
C VAL A 193 19.06 -0.84 -2.63
N SER A 194 19.96 -0.53 -1.69
CA SER A 194 21.22 -1.25 -1.51
C SER A 194 20.98 -2.76 -1.29
N LEU A 195 20.04 -3.10 -0.39
CA LEU A 195 19.69 -4.49 -0.09
C LEU A 195 19.00 -5.20 -1.27
N LEU A 196 18.12 -4.51 -2.00
CA LEU A 196 17.53 -5.05 -3.23
C LEU A 196 18.59 -5.38 -4.27
N LYS A 197 19.56 -4.48 -4.48
CA LYS A 197 20.67 -4.69 -5.42
C LYS A 197 21.60 -5.82 -4.96
N GLU A 198 21.86 -5.94 -3.66
CA GLU A 198 22.60 -7.07 -3.08
C GLU A 198 21.92 -8.41 -3.45
N ALA A 199 20.59 -8.50 -3.24
CA ALA A 199 19.82 -9.71 -3.49
C ALA A 199 19.65 -10.04 -4.98
N PHE A 200 19.38 -9.04 -5.83
CA PHE A 200 18.92 -9.26 -7.21
C PHE A 200 19.84 -8.72 -8.31
N GLY A 201 20.94 -8.06 -7.96
CA GLY A 201 21.88 -7.42 -8.89
C GLY A 201 21.61 -5.93 -9.09
N ASP A 202 22.56 -5.22 -9.71
CA ASP A 202 22.57 -3.76 -9.78
C ASP A 202 21.34 -3.17 -10.48
N ASN A 203 20.73 -3.93 -11.41
CA ASN A 203 19.50 -3.54 -12.11
C ASN A 203 18.31 -4.45 -11.73
N LEU A 204 18.41 -5.15 -10.60
CA LEU A 204 17.47 -6.18 -10.16
C LEU A 204 17.25 -7.27 -11.21
N GLU A 205 18.26 -7.59 -12.03
CA GLU A 205 18.12 -8.50 -13.16
C GLU A 205 17.76 -9.95 -12.77
N ARG A 206 17.97 -10.34 -11.51
CA ARG A 206 17.55 -11.63 -10.95
C ARG A 206 16.16 -11.61 -10.31
N LEU A 207 15.47 -10.46 -10.28
CA LEU A 207 14.10 -10.34 -9.81
C LEU A 207 13.14 -10.57 -10.98
N GLU A 208 12.80 -11.83 -11.25
CA GLU A 208 12.10 -12.26 -12.46
C GLU A 208 10.66 -11.77 -12.52
N CYS A 209 9.99 -11.73 -11.36
CA CYS A 209 8.57 -11.36 -11.25
C CYS A 209 8.35 -9.86 -10.97
N GLY A 210 9.42 -9.09 -10.75
CA GLY A 210 9.34 -7.68 -10.38
C GLY A 210 8.75 -7.44 -8.99
N GLY A 211 8.33 -6.21 -8.73
CA GLY A 211 7.69 -5.83 -7.47
C GLY A 211 7.07 -4.45 -7.50
N VAL A 212 6.37 -4.11 -6.42
CA VAL A 212 5.80 -2.79 -6.17
C VAL A 212 6.35 -2.24 -4.86
N VAL A 213 6.75 -0.97 -4.85
CA VAL A 213 6.92 -0.20 -3.62
C VAL A 213 5.58 0.43 -3.30
N HIS A 214 4.89 -0.17 -2.31
CA HIS A 214 3.54 0.22 -1.96
C HIS A 214 3.53 1.49 -1.11
N SER A 215 2.38 2.16 -1.06
CA SER A 215 2.13 3.36 -0.25
C SER A 215 3.23 4.41 -0.38
N PHE A 216 3.68 4.70 -1.60
CA PHE A 216 4.85 5.53 -1.82
C PHE A 216 4.64 6.98 -1.38
N THR A 217 5.51 7.48 -0.51
CA THR A 217 5.51 8.87 -0.02
C THR A 217 6.88 9.54 -0.12
N GLY A 218 7.80 8.94 -0.89
CA GLY A 218 9.17 9.39 -1.04
C GLY A 218 9.33 10.62 -1.95
N THR A 219 10.59 10.94 -2.25
CA THR A 219 10.97 12.06 -3.11
C THR A 219 10.88 11.72 -4.60
N TYR A 220 11.04 12.73 -5.46
CA TYR A 220 11.08 12.52 -6.90
C TYR A 220 12.27 11.67 -7.33
N GLU A 221 13.44 11.89 -6.71
CA GLU A 221 14.67 11.16 -6.98
C GLU A 221 14.53 9.69 -6.60
N GLU A 222 13.95 9.41 -5.44
CA GLU A 222 13.65 8.05 -4.98
C GLU A 222 12.67 7.35 -5.93
N MET A 223 11.58 8.03 -6.30
CA MET A 223 10.61 7.50 -7.26
C MET A 223 11.25 7.17 -8.61
N MET A 224 12.09 8.07 -9.14
CA MET A 224 12.78 7.83 -10.41
C MET A 224 13.65 6.58 -10.32
N GLU A 225 14.52 6.47 -9.31
CA GLU A 225 15.41 5.31 -9.17
C GLU A 225 14.60 4.00 -9.10
N LEU A 226 13.53 3.96 -8.31
CA LEU A 226 12.67 2.77 -8.21
C LEU A 226 12.05 2.39 -9.56
N THR A 227 11.57 3.37 -10.33
CA THR A 227 10.99 3.10 -11.66
C THR A 227 12.04 2.72 -12.70
N GLU A 228 13.27 3.22 -12.60
CA GLU A 228 14.41 2.84 -13.46
C GLU A 228 14.86 1.40 -13.17
N LEU A 229 14.81 0.97 -11.92
CA LEU A 229 15.01 -0.43 -11.49
C LEU A 229 13.84 -1.35 -11.88
N GLY A 230 12.81 -0.83 -12.56
CA GLY A 230 11.70 -1.62 -13.07
C GLY A 230 10.59 -1.90 -12.05
N LEU A 231 10.66 -1.32 -10.85
CA LEU A 231 9.62 -1.45 -9.82
C LEU A 231 8.40 -0.58 -10.14
N ARG A 232 7.25 -1.03 -9.65
CA ARG A 232 5.98 -0.30 -9.69
C ARG A 232 5.83 0.58 -8.45
N ILE A 233 4.99 1.60 -8.55
CA ILE A 233 4.75 2.57 -7.48
C ILE A 233 3.27 2.52 -7.08
N GLY A 234 3.01 2.11 -5.84
CA GLY A 234 1.69 2.14 -5.23
C GLY A 234 1.33 3.54 -4.73
N VAL A 235 0.11 4.00 -5.05
CA VAL A 235 -0.40 5.33 -4.72
C VAL A 235 -1.70 5.20 -3.95
N ASN A 236 -1.73 5.81 -2.76
CA ASN A 236 -2.91 5.90 -1.90
C ASN A 236 -3.13 7.32 -1.36
N GLY A 237 -4.01 7.49 -0.37
CA GLY A 237 -4.28 8.80 0.20
C GLY A 237 -3.12 9.39 1.00
N CYS A 238 -2.18 8.59 1.49
CA CYS A 238 -0.93 9.07 2.09
C CYS A 238 0.03 9.67 1.05
N SER A 239 0.06 9.10 -0.17
CA SER A 239 0.79 9.64 -1.33
C SER A 239 0.23 10.97 -1.87
N LEU A 240 -0.87 11.47 -1.30
CA LEU A 240 -1.61 12.64 -1.80
C LEU A 240 -1.81 13.71 -0.70
N LYS A 241 -1.06 13.60 0.40
CA LYS A 241 -1.18 14.48 1.57
C LYS A 241 -0.71 15.91 1.29
N THR A 242 0.53 16.06 0.83
CA THR A 242 1.14 17.38 0.61
C THR A 242 1.22 17.74 -0.87
N LYS A 243 1.55 19.00 -1.15
CA LYS A 243 1.83 19.46 -2.51
C LYS A 243 3.03 18.73 -3.09
N GLU A 244 4.07 18.50 -2.31
CA GLU A 244 5.27 17.77 -2.70
C GLU A 244 4.92 16.33 -3.06
N ASN A 245 4.07 15.64 -2.29
CA ASN A 245 3.64 14.30 -2.65
C ASN A 245 2.87 14.30 -3.98
N CYS A 246 1.92 15.23 -4.17
CA CYS A 246 1.18 15.36 -5.42
C CYS A 246 2.10 15.70 -6.61
N ASP A 247 3.12 16.53 -6.40
CA ASP A 247 4.13 16.88 -7.41
C ASP A 247 4.91 15.62 -7.83
N VAL A 248 5.29 14.75 -6.88
CA VAL A 248 5.93 13.46 -7.20
C VAL A 248 4.99 12.52 -7.94
N VAL A 249 3.74 12.38 -7.48
CA VAL A 249 2.72 11.55 -8.15
C VAL A 249 2.54 11.99 -9.60
N SER A 250 2.55 13.30 -9.90
CA SER A 250 2.47 13.82 -11.27
C SER A 250 3.56 13.32 -12.23
N LYS A 251 4.67 12.83 -11.68
CA LYS A 251 5.83 12.34 -12.44
C LYS A 251 5.88 10.83 -12.56
N ILE A 252 5.04 10.09 -11.81
CA ILE A 252 4.98 8.63 -11.92
C ILE A 252 4.47 8.27 -13.33
N PRO A 253 5.22 7.52 -14.14
CA PRO A 253 4.70 7.07 -15.43
C PRO A 253 3.44 6.21 -15.23
N LEU A 254 2.38 6.43 -16.01
CA LEU A 254 1.16 5.60 -15.91
C LEU A 254 1.44 4.10 -16.12
N ARG A 255 2.49 3.74 -16.86
CA ARG A 255 2.95 2.35 -17.01
C ARG A 255 3.53 1.73 -15.71
N SER A 256 3.76 2.53 -14.68
CA SER A 256 4.35 2.12 -13.41
C SER A 256 3.42 2.33 -12.22
N ILE A 257 2.28 3.02 -12.39
CA ILE A 257 1.36 3.34 -11.30
C ILE A 257 0.46 2.15 -10.92
N MET A 258 0.24 2.00 -9.63
CA MET A 258 -0.78 1.11 -9.05
C MET A 258 -1.58 1.90 -8.02
N LEU A 259 -2.83 1.50 -7.80
CA LEU A 259 -3.72 2.18 -6.86
C LEU A 259 -4.01 1.29 -5.66
N GLU A 260 -4.05 1.91 -4.49
CA GLU A 260 -4.45 1.25 -3.25
C GLU A 260 -5.13 2.22 -2.30
N THR A 261 -5.77 1.69 -1.26
CA THR A 261 -6.33 2.52 -0.18
C THR A 261 -5.51 2.50 1.08
N ASP A 262 -4.78 1.41 1.35
CA ASP A 262 -4.13 1.12 2.62
C ASP A 262 -5.11 1.23 3.81
N GLY A 263 -6.38 0.91 3.56
CA GLY A 263 -7.42 0.92 4.60
C GLY A 263 -7.07 -0.04 5.75
N PRO A 264 -7.36 0.30 7.01
CA PRO A 264 -8.21 1.40 7.47
C PRO A 264 -7.51 2.77 7.53
N TRP A 265 -6.25 2.85 7.12
CA TRP A 265 -5.41 4.04 7.13
C TRP A 265 -5.56 4.90 5.87
N CYS A 266 -4.73 5.94 5.77
CA CYS A 266 -4.58 6.76 4.57
C CYS A 266 -5.88 7.34 3.95
N GLU A 267 -6.89 7.64 4.77
CA GLU A 267 -8.06 8.41 4.34
C GLU A 267 -7.62 9.74 3.69
N VAL A 268 -8.19 10.08 2.53
CA VAL A 268 -8.00 11.42 1.95
C VAL A 268 -8.85 12.42 2.73
N ARG A 269 -8.20 13.32 3.47
CA ARG A 269 -8.86 14.29 4.37
C ARG A 269 -8.98 15.68 3.72
N PRO A 270 -9.90 16.53 4.21
CA PRO A 270 -10.04 17.91 3.74
C PRO A 270 -8.77 18.76 3.74
N SER A 271 -7.86 18.49 4.69
CA SER A 271 -6.57 19.17 4.81
C SER A 271 -5.55 18.76 3.74
N HIS A 272 -5.73 17.60 3.09
CA HIS A 272 -4.79 17.07 2.12
C HIS A 272 -4.84 17.84 0.80
N GLU A 273 -3.71 17.94 0.11
CA GLU A 273 -3.64 18.60 -1.19
C GLU A 273 -4.52 17.91 -2.24
N GLY A 274 -4.51 16.57 -2.28
CA GLY A 274 -5.38 15.81 -3.18
C GLY A 274 -6.86 16.15 -3.04
N TRP A 275 -7.34 16.41 -1.81
CA TRP A 275 -8.72 16.83 -1.58
C TRP A 275 -9.03 18.21 -2.17
N LYS A 276 -8.12 19.16 -2.01
CA LYS A 276 -8.28 20.52 -2.57
C LYS A 276 -8.37 20.48 -4.10
N LEU A 277 -7.57 19.62 -4.74
CA LEU A 277 -7.61 19.39 -6.19
C LEU A 277 -8.97 18.85 -6.65
N LEU A 278 -9.55 17.88 -5.93
CA LEU A 278 -10.89 17.36 -6.22
C LEU A 278 -11.96 18.47 -6.15
N LEU A 279 -11.93 19.29 -5.10
CA LEU A 279 -12.87 20.39 -4.94
C LEU A 279 -12.75 21.43 -6.06
N ALA A 280 -11.50 21.76 -6.45
CA ALA A 280 -11.24 22.70 -7.53
C ALA A 280 -11.77 22.18 -8.88
N ALA A 281 -11.54 20.90 -9.19
CA ALA A 281 -12.02 20.27 -10.43
C ALA A 281 -13.56 20.29 -10.51
N LYS A 282 -14.27 19.88 -9.44
CA LYS A 282 -15.74 19.94 -9.42
C LYS A 282 -16.30 21.36 -9.53
N SER A 283 -15.60 22.33 -8.95
CA SER A 283 -15.98 23.74 -9.07
C SER A 283 -15.84 24.25 -10.50
N ALA A 284 -14.82 23.77 -11.23
CA ALA A 284 -14.64 24.10 -12.65
C ALA A 284 -15.71 23.46 -13.54
N GLU A 285 -16.09 22.21 -13.29
CA GLU A 285 -17.16 21.50 -14.01
C GLU A 285 -18.54 22.16 -13.83
N SER A 286 -18.85 22.62 -12.61
CA SER A 286 -20.10 23.31 -12.30
C SER A 286 -20.12 24.78 -12.73
N GLY A 287 -18.96 25.37 -13.05
CA GLY A 287 -18.78 26.77 -13.45
C GLY A 287 -18.92 27.08 -14.95
N GLY A 288 -19.15 26.07 -15.80
CA GLY A 288 -19.29 26.19 -17.25
C GLY A 288 -20.61 26.82 -17.73
N SER A 289 -20.90 28.06 -17.35
CA SER A 289 -21.85 28.96 -18.04
C SER A 289 -21.37 30.41 -17.92
N ALA A 290 -21.41 31.13 -19.04
CA ALA A 290 -20.69 32.40 -19.28
C ALA A 290 -21.23 33.64 -18.51
N PRO A 291 -20.63 34.83 -18.70
CA PRO A 291 -19.94 35.64 -17.70
C PRO A 291 -20.84 36.57 -16.87
N LYS A 292 -20.51 36.73 -15.57
CA LYS A 292 -21.09 37.78 -14.71
C LYS A 292 -20.43 39.14 -14.95
N GLU A 293 -20.77 39.79 -16.06
CA GLU A 293 -20.90 41.25 -16.04
C GLU A 293 -22.35 41.60 -15.72
N GLN A 294 -22.54 42.68 -14.96
CA GLN A 294 -23.84 43.20 -14.48
C GLN A 294 -24.43 42.50 -13.25
N GLN A 295 -23.74 42.62 -12.11
CA GLN A 295 -24.43 42.86 -10.83
C GLN A 295 -23.52 43.62 -9.85
N LYS A 296 -22.87 44.67 -10.37
CA LYS A 296 -22.10 45.64 -9.58
C LYS A 296 -22.82 46.97 -9.59
N GLN A 297 -24.06 47.00 -9.09
CA GLN A 297 -24.82 48.23 -8.78
C GLN A 297 -26.14 47.86 -8.09
N GLN A 298 -26.09 47.48 -6.81
CA GLN A 298 -27.20 47.61 -5.84
C GLN A 298 -26.83 47.09 -4.43
N LYS A 299 -25.61 47.35 -3.95
CA LYS A 299 -25.24 47.14 -2.54
C LYS A 299 -24.42 48.29 -1.96
N GLN A 300 -24.79 49.52 -2.32
CA GLN A 300 -24.40 50.73 -1.60
C GLN A 300 -25.66 51.52 -1.27
N GLN A 301 -26.43 51.03 -0.31
CA GLN A 301 -27.36 51.78 0.54
C GLN A 301 -28.17 50.77 1.35
N GLN A 302 -27.54 50.23 2.40
CA GLN A 302 -28.17 49.76 3.65
C GLN A 302 -27.05 49.25 4.58
N GLN A 303 -25.99 50.06 4.73
CA GLN A 303 -25.16 50.05 5.93
C GLN A 303 -25.56 51.27 6.73
N GLN A 304 -26.58 51.11 7.55
CA GLN A 304 -26.80 51.84 8.80
C GLN A 304 -28.11 51.31 9.40
N GLN A 305 -28.04 50.97 10.70
CA GLN A 305 -29.10 50.42 11.55
C GLN A 305 -29.32 48.90 11.49
N GLN A 306 -28.47 48.18 12.23
CA GLN A 306 -28.91 47.33 13.35
C GLN A 306 -27.66 46.74 14.04
N GLN A 307 -27.00 47.58 14.83
CA GLN A 307 -26.23 47.10 15.98
C GLN A 307 -27.22 47.06 17.15
N GLN A 308 -27.62 45.86 17.56
CA GLN A 308 -27.69 45.38 18.94
C GLN A 308 -28.58 44.13 19.02
N GLN A 309 -28.07 43.14 19.77
CA GLN A 309 -28.70 41.89 20.19
C GLN A 309 -28.85 40.78 19.13
N LYS A 310 -27.79 39.95 19.03
CA LYS A 310 -27.90 38.48 19.04
C LYS A 310 -26.52 37.87 19.28
N GLN A 311 -26.24 37.55 20.55
CA GLN A 311 -25.33 36.45 20.88
C GLN A 311 -26.10 35.16 20.60
N SER A 312 -25.70 34.43 19.55
CA SER A 312 -25.82 32.97 19.44
C SER A 312 -25.40 32.53 18.04
N LYS A 313 -24.45 31.59 18.01
CA LYS A 313 -24.00 30.78 16.87
C LYS A 313 -23.37 31.58 15.72
N LYS A 314 -22.02 31.60 15.69
CA LYS A 314 -21.29 31.63 14.42
C LYS A 314 -21.93 30.53 13.54
N PRO A 315 -22.44 30.83 12.33
CA PRO A 315 -22.64 29.77 11.38
C PRO A 315 -21.21 29.30 11.05
N SER A 316 -20.83 28.11 11.51
CA SER A 316 -19.71 27.40 10.92
C SER A 316 -20.01 27.41 9.43
N LYS A 317 -19.21 28.13 8.63
CA LYS A 317 -19.25 27.94 7.19
C LYS A 317 -18.99 26.46 7.02
N ALA A 318 -20.03 25.70 6.65
CA ALA A 318 -19.86 24.31 6.31
C ALA A 318 -18.81 24.30 5.20
N GLU A 319 -17.65 23.74 5.50
CA GLU A 319 -16.63 23.55 4.49
C GLU A 319 -17.26 22.85 3.28
N PRO A 320 -16.87 23.19 2.05
CA PRO A 320 -17.35 22.47 0.88
C PRO A 320 -17.01 20.98 1.02
N GLN A 321 -18.03 20.16 1.31
CA GLN A 321 -17.85 18.72 1.45
C GLN A 321 -18.08 18.06 0.09
N MET A 322 -17.16 17.17 -0.30
CA MET A 322 -17.42 16.27 -1.41
C MET A 322 -18.59 15.37 -1.05
N PRO A 323 -19.62 15.23 -1.92
CA PRO A 323 -20.65 14.23 -1.70
C PRO A 323 -20.00 12.84 -1.81
N MET A 324 -19.77 12.21 -0.66
CA MET A 324 -19.31 10.83 -0.57
C MET A 324 -20.43 9.90 -1.03
N ARG A 325 -20.07 8.85 -1.78
CA ARG A 325 -21.05 7.87 -2.29
C ARG A 325 -21.77 7.14 -1.16
N PHE A 326 -21.07 6.85 -0.08
CA PHE A 326 -21.60 6.16 1.09
C PHE A 326 -21.65 7.11 2.29
N LYS A 327 -22.70 6.96 3.10
CA LYS A 327 -22.84 7.69 4.35
C LYS A 327 -21.81 7.16 5.36
N SER A 328 -21.12 8.06 6.05
CA SER A 328 -20.17 7.74 7.11
C SER A 328 -20.61 8.34 8.45
N VAL A 329 -20.57 7.55 9.53
CA VAL A 329 -21.04 7.91 10.88
C VAL A 329 -19.96 7.61 11.93
N LYS A 330 -20.10 8.15 13.14
CA LYS A 330 -19.22 7.74 14.26
C LYS A 330 -19.43 6.25 14.55
N LYS A 331 -18.40 5.53 14.98
CA LYS A 331 -18.45 4.08 15.26
C LYS A 331 -19.58 3.70 16.24
N GLU A 332 -19.90 4.56 17.21
CA GLU A 332 -21.00 4.37 18.17
C GLU A 332 -22.39 4.50 17.56
N GLN A 333 -22.48 5.07 16.35
CA GLN A 333 -23.71 5.28 15.58
C GLN A 333 -23.78 4.36 14.36
N TRP A 334 -22.87 3.39 14.27
CA TRP A 334 -22.82 2.47 13.15
C TRP A 334 -24.13 1.70 13.01
N THR A 335 -24.52 1.47 11.76
CA THR A 335 -25.65 0.63 11.36
C THR A 335 -25.26 -0.10 10.09
N GLU A 336 -25.96 -1.19 9.77
CA GLU A 336 -25.61 -1.96 8.57
C GLU A 336 -25.68 -1.10 7.30
N GLY A 337 -24.63 -1.19 6.48
CA GLY A 337 -24.54 -0.49 5.19
C GLY A 337 -23.96 0.94 5.23
N VAL A 338 -23.60 1.49 6.41
CA VAL A 338 -22.86 2.75 6.50
C VAL A 338 -21.36 2.52 6.76
N MET A 339 -20.54 3.48 6.37
CA MET A 339 -19.11 3.52 6.71
C MET A 339 -18.90 4.08 8.12
N VAL A 340 -17.69 3.85 8.67
CA VAL A 340 -17.24 4.46 9.92
C VAL A 340 -16.32 5.64 9.65
N LYS A 341 -16.55 6.76 10.32
CA LYS A 341 -15.70 7.95 10.24
C LYS A 341 -14.30 7.63 10.76
N GLY A 342 -13.27 8.01 9.99
CA GLY A 342 -11.87 7.75 10.34
C GLY A 342 -11.41 6.32 10.06
N ARG A 343 -12.27 5.42 9.57
CA ARG A 343 -11.89 4.11 9.03
C ARG A 343 -11.96 4.18 7.51
N ASN A 344 -10.81 4.22 6.85
CA ASN A 344 -10.79 4.19 5.38
C ASN A 344 -11.25 2.83 4.87
N GLU A 345 -11.78 2.79 3.64
CA GLU A 345 -12.31 1.57 3.04
C GLU A 345 -11.92 1.47 1.56
N PRO A 346 -11.84 0.24 1.01
CA PRO A 346 -11.47 0.01 -0.39
C PRO A 346 -12.39 0.73 -1.40
N CYS A 347 -13.63 1.06 -1.02
CA CYS A 347 -14.51 1.84 -1.88
C CYS A 347 -14.00 3.27 -2.15
N ASN A 348 -13.12 3.81 -1.31
CA ASN A 348 -12.54 5.14 -1.48
C ASN A 348 -11.43 5.17 -2.54
N ILE A 349 -11.07 4.03 -3.15
CA ILE A 349 -10.13 3.99 -4.29
C ILE A 349 -10.60 4.86 -5.46
N GLU A 350 -11.92 5.09 -5.60
CA GLU A 350 -12.48 6.00 -6.60
C GLU A 350 -11.97 7.44 -6.43
N LEU A 351 -11.71 7.87 -5.20
CA LEU A 351 -11.17 9.20 -4.90
C LEU A 351 -9.69 9.28 -5.29
N ILE A 352 -8.92 8.22 -5.00
CA ILE A 352 -7.50 8.15 -5.37
C ILE A 352 -7.36 8.25 -6.89
N ALA A 353 -8.13 7.46 -7.64
CA ALA A 353 -8.11 7.50 -9.10
C ALA A 353 -8.49 8.86 -9.68
N GLN A 354 -9.50 9.54 -9.11
CA GLN A 354 -9.89 10.90 -9.52
C GLN A 354 -8.77 11.91 -9.27
N ILE A 355 -8.12 11.87 -8.11
CA ILE A 355 -7.02 12.78 -7.78
C ILE A 355 -5.85 12.54 -8.74
N VAL A 356 -5.45 11.29 -8.94
CA VAL A 356 -4.37 10.91 -9.86
C VAL A 356 -4.68 11.40 -11.27
N ALA A 357 -5.91 11.20 -11.76
CA ALA A 357 -6.32 11.68 -13.09
C ALA A 357 -6.19 13.21 -13.22
N ILE A 358 -6.62 13.97 -12.20
CA ILE A 358 -6.48 15.44 -12.15
C ILE A 358 -4.99 15.84 -12.20
N ILE A 359 -4.16 15.21 -11.38
CA ILE A 359 -2.72 15.51 -11.27
C ILE A 359 -2.00 15.23 -12.60
N HIS A 360 -2.32 14.13 -13.28
CA HIS A 360 -1.73 13.78 -14.57
C HIS A 360 -2.33 14.53 -15.77
N GLY A 361 -3.49 15.17 -15.60
CA GLY A 361 -4.21 15.81 -16.71
C GLY A 361 -4.75 14.81 -17.74
N VAL A 362 -5.15 13.61 -17.28
CA VAL A 362 -5.71 12.52 -18.09
C VAL A 362 -7.11 12.14 -17.60
N THR A 363 -7.80 11.26 -18.31
CA THR A 363 -9.10 10.76 -17.88
C THR A 363 -8.98 9.75 -16.73
N VAL A 364 -10.04 9.62 -15.92
CA VAL A 364 -10.13 8.57 -14.90
C VAL A 364 -10.05 7.18 -15.54
N GLU A 365 -10.60 7.01 -16.74
CA GLU A 365 -10.50 5.78 -17.54
C GLU A 365 -9.03 5.41 -17.81
N GLU A 366 -8.22 6.34 -18.30
CA GLU A 366 -6.79 6.10 -18.55
C GLU A 366 -6.02 5.68 -17.30
N VAL A 367 -6.31 6.30 -16.14
CA VAL A 367 -5.69 5.91 -14.86
C VAL A 367 -6.13 4.52 -14.43
N CYS A 368 -7.44 4.24 -14.48
CA CYS A 368 -7.99 2.94 -14.07
C CYS A 368 -7.43 1.81 -14.94
N GLU A 369 -7.41 1.98 -16.25
CA GLU A 369 -6.95 0.97 -17.19
C GLU A 369 -5.44 0.74 -17.10
N ALA A 370 -4.67 1.81 -16.89
CA ALA A 370 -3.23 1.69 -16.64
C ALA A 370 -2.97 0.93 -15.33
N ALA A 371 -3.57 1.36 -14.22
CA ALA A 371 -3.40 0.70 -12.93
C ALA A 371 -3.86 -0.76 -12.96
N TRP A 372 -5.03 -1.05 -13.54
CA TRP A 372 -5.55 -2.40 -13.70
C TRP A 372 -4.58 -3.29 -14.47
N SER A 373 -4.15 -2.86 -15.66
CA SER A 373 -3.21 -3.61 -16.51
C SER A 373 -1.87 -3.86 -15.81
N ASN A 374 -1.38 -2.85 -15.10
CA ASN A 374 -0.16 -2.95 -14.32
C ASN A 374 -0.28 -4.02 -13.22
N THR A 375 -1.38 -4.01 -12.48
CA THR A 375 -1.64 -4.93 -11.35
C THR A 375 -1.83 -6.36 -11.83
N ILE A 376 -2.67 -6.59 -12.85
CA ILE A 376 -2.87 -7.90 -13.47
C ILE A 376 -1.54 -8.48 -13.97
N LYS A 377 -0.73 -7.65 -14.65
CA LYS A 377 0.56 -8.08 -15.19
C LYS A 377 1.57 -8.44 -14.10
N LEU A 378 1.64 -7.66 -13.01
CA LEU A 378 2.60 -7.90 -11.94
C LEU A 378 2.22 -9.16 -11.14
N PHE A 379 0.96 -9.25 -10.70
CA PHE A 379 0.52 -10.27 -9.74
C PHE A 379 -0.05 -11.53 -10.37
N GLY A 380 -0.15 -11.60 -11.71
CA GLY A 380 -0.68 -12.78 -12.40
C GLY A 380 -2.15 -13.06 -12.10
N ILE A 381 -2.91 -12.05 -11.66
CA ILE A 381 -4.32 -12.16 -11.31
C ILE A 381 -5.15 -12.27 -12.60
N GLU A 382 -6.20 -13.10 -12.61
CA GLU A 382 -7.07 -13.25 -13.78
C GLU A 382 -7.84 -11.96 -14.13
N ASP A 383 -7.90 -11.60 -15.42
CA ASP A 383 -8.62 -10.42 -15.93
C ASP A 383 -10.16 -10.63 -16.02
N GLU A 384 -10.66 -11.83 -15.71
CA GLU A 384 -12.10 -12.07 -15.64
C GLU A 384 -12.72 -11.40 -14.40
N GLN A 385 -13.87 -10.73 -14.58
CA GLN A 385 -14.70 -10.28 -13.47
C GLN A 385 -15.35 -11.51 -12.80
N PRO A 386 -15.52 -11.53 -11.46
CA PRO A 386 -16.20 -12.63 -10.79
C PRO A 386 -17.57 -12.85 -11.44
N ARG A 387 -17.75 -13.99 -12.12
CA ARG A 387 -19.05 -14.35 -12.69
C ARG A 387 -20.06 -14.37 -11.54
N GLU A 388 -21.12 -13.57 -11.66
CA GLU A 388 -22.30 -13.78 -10.83
C GLU A 388 -22.72 -15.25 -10.98
N LYS A 389 -22.47 -16.07 -9.96
CA LYS A 389 -23.00 -17.43 -9.89
C LYS A 389 -24.52 -17.32 -9.68
N MET A 390 -25.27 -17.06 -10.76
CA MET A 390 -26.65 -17.52 -10.84
C MET A 390 -26.63 -19.05 -10.92
N GLY A 391 -27.43 -19.69 -10.06
CA GLY A 391 -27.33 -21.11 -9.73
C GLY A 391 -27.65 -22.12 -10.85
N TRP A 392 -26.88 -23.22 -10.79
CA TRP A 392 -27.21 -24.64 -11.03
C TRP A 392 -28.07 -25.05 -12.26
N TYR A 393 -27.46 -25.73 -13.25
CA TYR A 393 -27.51 -27.21 -13.41
C TYR A 393 -26.56 -27.74 -14.52
N SER A 394 -25.85 -28.82 -14.17
CA SER A 394 -25.30 -29.98 -14.92
C SER A 394 -24.56 -29.85 -16.26
N ASP A 395 -23.36 -30.44 -16.22
CA ASP A 395 -22.79 -31.47 -17.11
C ASP A 395 -22.47 -31.18 -18.58
N ASP A 396 -21.39 -31.84 -18.98
CA ASP A 396 -20.86 -32.09 -20.31
C ASP A 396 -19.99 -31.01 -20.96
N PHE A 397 -18.68 -31.11 -20.74
CA PHE A 397 -17.74 -30.95 -21.84
C PHE A 397 -16.63 -32.00 -21.79
N ASN A 398 -16.91 -33.08 -22.52
CA ASN A 398 -15.99 -34.10 -22.97
C ASN A 398 -15.08 -33.49 -24.05
N TYR A 399 -13.76 -33.48 -23.83
CA TYR A 399 -12.79 -32.98 -24.81
C TYR A 399 -12.53 -34.07 -25.86
N GLN A 400 -13.31 -34.09 -26.94
CA GLN A 400 -12.95 -34.79 -28.17
C GLN A 400 -11.91 -33.97 -28.93
N LYS A 401 -10.68 -34.46 -28.98
CA LYS A 401 -9.64 -33.94 -29.86
C LYS A 401 -9.80 -34.62 -31.22
N ASP A 402 -10.29 -33.86 -32.19
CA ASP A 402 -10.46 -34.30 -33.57
C ASP A 402 -9.13 -34.71 -34.20
N ALA A 403 -9.15 -35.92 -34.75
CA ALA A 403 -8.10 -36.50 -35.58
C ALA A 403 -8.17 -35.90 -36.99
N THR A 404 -7.07 -35.30 -37.44
CA THR A 404 -6.76 -35.17 -38.86
C THR A 404 -5.27 -35.43 -39.06
N TYR A 405 -4.93 -36.55 -39.68
CA TYR A 405 -4.01 -36.68 -40.83
C TYR A 405 -3.70 -38.17 -41.04
N ALA A 406 -4.01 -38.63 -42.24
CA ALA A 406 -3.92 -40.00 -42.70
C ALA A 406 -2.47 -40.42 -43.02
N GLU A 407 -2.19 -41.68 -42.70
CA GLU A 407 -1.40 -42.69 -43.41
C GLU A 407 -0.40 -42.22 -44.49
N GLU A 408 0.88 -42.52 -44.30
CA GLU A 408 1.58 -43.61 -45.01
C GLU A 408 3.09 -43.65 -44.68
N LYS A 409 3.59 -44.89 -44.58
CA LYS A 409 4.95 -45.42 -44.88
C LYS A 409 5.83 -45.93 -43.73
N ASP A 410 5.86 -47.26 -43.73
CA ASP A 410 6.91 -48.21 -43.37
C ASP A 410 8.36 -47.69 -43.42
N ASP A 411 9.14 -48.02 -42.39
CA ASP A 411 10.44 -48.73 -42.42
C ASP A 411 11.28 -48.42 -41.14
N MET A 412 11.25 -49.37 -40.17
CA MET A 412 12.32 -49.85 -39.24
C MET A 412 13.39 -48.90 -38.61
N PRO A 413 14.18 -49.31 -37.58
CA PRO A 413 13.88 -50.06 -36.34
C PRO A 413 14.59 -49.49 -35.07
N GLY A 414 14.06 -49.84 -33.88
CA GLY A 414 14.86 -50.13 -32.66
C GLY A 414 15.33 -48.97 -31.77
N TRP A 415 15.05 -49.11 -30.47
CA TRP A 415 15.86 -48.82 -29.27
C TRP A 415 14.90 -48.54 -28.09
N ASP A 416 14.46 -49.60 -27.41
CA ASP A 416 15.03 -50.15 -26.16
C ASP A 416 14.50 -49.43 -24.91
N ASP A 417 13.43 -50.02 -24.37
CA ASP A 417 12.93 -49.83 -23.01
C ASP A 417 13.97 -50.31 -22.00
N LYS A 418 14.50 -49.39 -21.18
CA LYS A 418 15.08 -49.73 -19.87
C LYS A 418 14.78 -48.63 -18.86
N ILE A 419 13.72 -48.86 -18.09
CA ILE A 419 13.53 -48.35 -16.73
C ILE A 419 14.36 -49.25 -15.81
N PRO A 420 15.25 -48.71 -14.96
CA PRO A 420 15.70 -49.43 -13.77
C PRO A 420 14.90 -48.96 -12.55
N GLU A 421 14.26 -49.94 -11.91
CA GLU A 421 13.71 -49.88 -10.57
C GLU A 421 14.84 -49.77 -9.51
N GLU A 422 14.51 -49.02 -8.46
CA GLU A 422 14.87 -49.15 -7.02
C GLU A 422 16.27 -49.64 -6.59
N GLU A 423 16.91 -48.85 -5.73
CA GLU A 423 17.66 -49.39 -4.58
C GLU A 423 17.71 -48.38 -3.40
N GLU A 424 17.06 -48.81 -2.32
CA GLU A 424 17.28 -48.67 -0.87
C GLU A 424 18.00 -47.46 -0.18
N GLU A 425 17.32 -47.03 0.89
CA GLU A 425 17.80 -46.74 2.26
C GLU A 425 19.21 -46.16 2.47
N GLY A 426 19.26 -44.91 2.96
CA GLY A 426 20.46 -44.30 3.54
C GLY A 426 20.15 -43.44 4.76
N LYS A 427 19.93 -44.08 5.92
CA LYS A 427 20.02 -43.42 7.24
C LYS A 427 21.47 -42.97 7.47
N PHE A 428 21.69 -41.72 7.84
CA PHE A 428 22.96 -41.27 8.43
C PHE A 428 22.78 -40.75 9.87
N PRO A 429 23.76 -41.01 10.76
CA PRO A 429 23.57 -41.00 12.21
C PRO A 429 23.87 -39.67 12.90
N GLU A 430 23.28 -39.51 14.08
CA GLU A 430 23.67 -38.54 15.11
C GLU A 430 25.12 -38.76 15.57
N GLY A 431 25.95 -37.71 15.63
CA GLY A 431 27.28 -37.81 16.24
C GLY A 431 28.28 -36.67 15.98
N LYS A 432 28.21 -35.64 16.84
CA LYS A 432 29.26 -34.76 17.40
C LYS A 432 30.69 -34.66 16.79
N PHE A 433 31.15 -33.38 16.80
CA PHE A 433 32.50 -32.78 17.01
C PHE A 433 33.21 -32.19 15.77
N PRO A 434 34.06 -31.12 15.89
CA PRO A 434 34.46 -30.33 17.08
C PRO A 434 34.33 -28.78 16.94
N ARG A 435 34.43 -28.09 18.09
CA ARG A 435 34.59 -26.63 18.27
C ARG A 435 36.07 -26.20 18.18
N VAL A 436 36.31 -25.00 17.62
CA VAL A 436 37.50 -24.09 17.70
C VAL A 436 38.78 -24.57 16.94
N VAL A 437 39.65 -23.78 16.28
CA VAL A 437 40.24 -22.42 16.40
C VAL A 437 40.82 -22.02 14.99
N ASP A 438 40.97 -20.78 14.51
CA ASP A 438 41.78 -19.65 15.02
C ASP A 438 41.48 -18.30 14.31
N GLY A 439 41.41 -17.22 15.11
CA GLY A 439 42.30 -16.07 14.93
C GLY A 439 41.90 -14.89 14.02
N TYR A 440 40.95 -14.05 14.44
CA TYR A 440 41.04 -12.61 14.18
C TYR A 440 40.65 -11.80 15.42
N ASP A 441 41.62 -11.01 15.86
CA ASP A 441 41.60 -10.07 16.98
C ASP A 441 40.81 -8.81 16.57
N ILE A 442 39.93 -8.32 17.44
CA ILE A 442 39.05 -7.15 17.21
C ILE A 442 39.33 -6.03 18.22
N SER A 443 40.57 -5.89 18.68
CA SER A 443 41.02 -4.64 19.30
C SER A 443 41.79 -3.80 18.27
N ASP A 444 41.12 -2.79 17.71
CA ASP A 444 41.67 -1.46 17.35
C ASP A 444 40.86 -0.80 16.22
N TYR A 445 39.76 -0.14 16.58
CA TYR A 445 39.32 1.06 15.86
C TYR A 445 38.92 2.11 16.88
N VAL A 446 39.95 2.87 17.31
CA VAL A 446 39.78 4.16 17.97
C VAL A 446 39.59 5.20 16.87
N ASP A 447 38.45 5.90 16.92
CA ASP A 447 38.16 7.05 16.07
C ASP A 447 39.15 8.20 16.35
N LYS A 448 39.55 8.91 15.30
CA LYS A 448 40.69 9.83 15.29
C LYS A 448 40.35 11.28 15.64
N ASP A 449 39.14 11.58 16.10
CA ASP A 449 38.75 12.95 16.45
C ASP A 449 38.27 13.02 17.91
N GLY A 450 39.24 13.05 18.83
CA GLY A 450 39.02 13.19 20.27
C GLY A 450 38.30 14.50 20.64
N VAL A 451 36.96 14.45 20.70
CA VAL A 451 36.11 15.48 21.27
C VAL A 451 35.42 14.91 22.51
N GLU A 452 35.76 15.47 23.67
CA GLU A 452 35.06 15.26 24.94
C GLU A 452 33.60 15.70 24.80
N ILE A 453 32.67 14.81 25.17
CA ILE A 453 31.24 15.16 25.31
C ILE A 453 31.11 15.95 26.62
N ASP A 454 30.84 17.25 26.47
CA ASP A 454 30.67 18.21 27.56
C ASP A 454 29.46 17.83 28.44
N GLN A 455 29.61 18.03 29.74
CA GLN A 455 28.72 17.63 30.82
C GLN A 455 27.45 18.52 30.90
N ALA A 456 27.18 19.33 29.87
CA ALA A 456 26.04 20.24 29.78
C ALA A 456 24.78 19.63 29.14
N ASP A 457 24.89 18.52 28.41
CA ASP A 457 23.74 17.87 27.74
C ASP A 457 22.94 16.92 28.64
N ARG A 458 23.43 16.61 29.86
CA ARG A 458 22.70 15.76 30.83
C ARG A 458 21.68 16.51 31.67
N GLU A 459 21.78 17.84 31.77
CA GLU A 459 20.85 18.64 32.60
C GLU A 459 19.59 19.09 31.83
N LEU A 460 19.56 18.96 30.49
CA LEU A 460 18.38 19.26 29.66
C LEU A 460 17.41 18.07 29.52
N GLU A 461 17.86 16.83 29.72
CA GLU A 461 16.99 15.63 29.71
C GLU A 461 16.24 15.40 31.03
N GLU A 462 16.78 15.84 32.17
CA GLU A 462 16.11 15.66 33.46
C GLU A 462 14.93 16.62 33.71
N GLU A 463 14.80 17.69 32.91
CA GLU A 463 13.66 18.63 33.00
C GLU A 463 12.48 18.20 32.10
N TYR A 464 12.74 17.47 31.00
CA TYR A 464 11.70 16.93 30.10
C TYR A 464 10.96 15.69 30.66
N LEU A 465 11.55 15.00 31.64
CA LEU A 465 11.00 13.77 32.23
C LEU A 465 10.12 14.01 33.48
N LYS A 466 9.83 15.26 33.87
CA LYS A 466 9.08 15.58 35.09
C LYS A 466 7.62 16.01 34.92
N GLU A 467 7.13 16.24 33.70
CA GLU A 467 5.71 16.53 33.48
C GLU A 467 5.07 15.47 32.58
N GLY A 468 4.53 14.44 33.20
CA GLY A 468 3.66 13.47 32.53
C GLY A 468 2.38 14.14 32.05
N PHE A 469 2.19 14.20 30.75
CA PHE A 469 0.91 14.52 30.12
C PHE A 469 0.63 13.52 28.98
N TYR A 470 -0.30 12.60 29.26
CA TYR A 470 -1.16 12.00 28.26
C TYR A 470 -2.28 13.02 27.99
N GLU A 471 -2.35 13.60 26.80
CA GLU A 471 -3.58 14.23 26.33
C GLU A 471 -3.85 13.87 24.86
N ASP A 472 -5.08 13.42 24.66
CA ASP A 472 -5.78 13.22 23.40
C ASP A 472 -5.73 14.49 22.53
N TYR A 473 -5.53 14.32 21.23
CA TYR A 473 -5.87 15.35 20.24
C TYR A 473 -7.00 14.86 19.33
N GLU A 474 -8.22 14.83 19.89
CA GLU A 474 -9.44 15.12 19.14
C GLU A 474 -9.70 16.64 19.22
N ASP A 475 -10.04 17.25 18.07
CA ASP A 475 -10.61 18.60 17.89
C ASP A 475 -9.87 19.82 18.51
N ILE A 476 -9.00 20.47 17.73
CA ILE A 476 -8.64 21.89 17.95
C ILE A 476 -9.41 22.78 16.95
N ASP A 477 -10.19 23.71 17.50
CA ASP A 477 -10.89 24.80 16.83
C ASP A 477 -9.87 25.83 16.27
N ASP A 478 -9.89 26.00 14.95
CA ASP A 478 -8.95 26.78 14.13
C ASP A 478 -9.17 28.30 14.23
N SER A 479 -9.11 28.85 15.45
CA SER A 479 -9.28 30.30 15.65
C SER A 479 -8.21 31.01 16.47
N THR A 480 -7.07 30.38 16.72
CA THR A 480 -5.93 31.02 17.41
C THR A 480 -4.57 30.61 16.83
N LEU A 481 -4.27 31.02 15.59
CA LEU A 481 -2.90 31.07 15.08
C LEU A 481 -2.72 32.35 14.24
N ASP A 482 -2.60 33.48 14.94
CA ASP A 482 -2.17 34.77 14.39
C ASP A 482 -1.13 35.33 15.36
N ASP A 483 0.08 34.78 15.34
CA ASP A 483 1.37 35.45 15.67
C ASP A 483 2.51 34.42 15.74
N ALA A 484 3.04 34.02 14.59
CA ALA A 484 4.37 33.39 14.51
C ALA A 484 5.00 33.64 13.12
N SER A 485 4.92 34.87 12.62
CA SER A 485 5.75 35.30 11.51
C SER A 485 7.05 35.89 12.06
N GLN A 486 8.15 35.14 11.90
CA GLN A 486 9.57 35.55 11.87
C GLN A 486 10.47 34.57 12.64
N LEU A 487 10.80 33.44 12.00
CA LEU A 487 12.04 32.72 12.26
C LEU A 487 12.66 32.36 10.90
N ASP A 488 13.89 32.84 10.69
CA ASP A 488 14.70 32.64 9.48
C ASP A 488 14.97 31.14 9.24
N TYR A 489 14.76 30.70 7.99
CA TYR A 489 15.06 29.34 7.56
C TYR A 489 16.53 29.22 7.10
N PRO A 490 17.32 28.23 7.60
CA PRO A 490 18.67 27.99 7.14
C PRO A 490 18.68 27.39 5.72
N THR A 491 19.52 27.95 4.84
CA THR A 491 19.49 27.67 3.39
C THR A 491 20.51 26.64 2.95
N THR A 492 21.34 26.10 3.87
CA THR A 492 22.41 25.16 3.49
C THR A 492 22.29 23.78 4.16
N PRO A 493 22.69 22.69 3.45
CA PRO A 493 22.70 21.33 4.02
C PRO A 493 23.60 21.16 5.25
N ALA A 494 24.67 21.96 5.38
CA ALA A 494 25.58 21.91 6.52
C ALA A 494 24.93 22.42 7.81
N GLU A 495 24.04 23.43 7.73
CA GLU A 495 23.31 23.95 8.89
C GLU A 495 22.22 22.97 9.39
N ARG A 496 21.66 22.15 8.49
CA ARG A 496 20.69 21.10 8.85
C ARG A 496 21.33 19.91 9.58
N ARG A 497 22.60 19.58 9.28
CA ARG A 497 23.34 18.50 9.96
C ARG A 497 23.81 18.84 11.37
N ARG A 498 23.88 20.13 11.71
CA ARG A 498 24.36 20.58 13.03
C ARG A 498 23.27 20.64 14.10
N ARG A 499 22.02 20.41 13.71
CA ARG A 499 20.82 20.59 14.55
C ARG A 499 20.00 19.30 14.74
N ARG A 500 20.35 18.24 14.01
CA ARG A 500 19.99 16.84 14.32
C ARG A 500 21.13 16.28 15.16
#